data_AF-W7WCC1-F1
#
_entry.id   AF-W7WCC1-F1
#
_cell.length_a   1.000
_cell.length_b   1.000
_cell.length_c   1.000
_cell.angle_alpha   90.00
_cell.angle_beta   90.00
_cell.angle_gamma   90.00
#
_symmetry.space_group_name_H-M   'P 1'
#
loop_
_entity.id
_entity.type
_entity.pdbx_description
1 polymer ?
#
loop_
_entity_poly.entity_id
_entity_poly.type
_entity_poly.pdbx_seq_one_letter_code
_entity_poly.pdbx_strand_id
1 'polypeptide(L)'
;MNIQLTEVLSDVMGQTGQAIVRDIVAGVREPRQLARHRQRRVKASAAEIANALEGDWREEHLFVPKQALAMYDDIARHLAECDARLDALLDARSQAKVDIGKLPRAGSKARAEHEIRQRLANWAGVDLTRINGLGVTVVMKLLSEIGPDVSRFASVKHFCSWLGLCPGQAMSEFLSARRSDMRLF
;
A
#
# COMPACT_ATOMS: atom_id res chain seq x y z
N MET A 1 4.53 2.24 -32.35
CA MET A 1 3.47 2.87 -31.53
C MET A 1 3.96 4.26 -31.14
N ASN A 2 3.34 5.29 -31.70
CA ASN A 2 3.70 6.69 -31.41
C ASN A 2 2.53 7.37 -30.68
N ILE A 3 2.22 6.90 -29.48
CA ILE A 3 1.19 7.50 -28.62
C ILE A 3 1.85 8.31 -27.51
N GLN A 4 1.27 9.44 -27.16
CA GLN A 4 1.84 10.44 -26.24
C GLN A 4 1.01 10.56 -24.94
N LEU A 5 0.59 9.41 -24.39
CA LEU A 5 -0.23 9.35 -23.17
C LEU A 5 0.39 10.11 -21.98
N THR A 6 1.71 10.09 -21.85
CA THR A 6 2.45 10.77 -20.78
C THR A 6 2.44 12.29 -20.88
N GLU A 7 2.12 12.86 -22.05
CA GLU A 7 2.01 14.31 -22.23
C GLU A 7 0.64 14.84 -21.78
N VAL A 8 -0.41 14.03 -21.94
CA VAL A 8 -1.79 14.40 -21.59
C VAL A 8 -2.24 13.88 -20.21
N LEU A 9 -1.61 12.83 -19.69
CA LEU A 9 -1.87 12.28 -18.37
C LEU A 9 -0.65 12.41 -17.46
N SER A 10 -0.83 13.05 -16.30
CA SER A 10 0.19 13.09 -15.25
C SER A 10 0.44 11.74 -14.58
N ASP A 11 -0.53 10.81 -14.69
CA ASP A 11 -0.44 9.47 -14.14
C ASP A 11 -1.10 8.48 -15.12
N VAL A 12 -0.26 7.70 -15.82
CA VAL A 12 -0.70 6.68 -16.79
C VAL A 12 -1.21 5.42 -16.08
N MET A 13 -0.78 5.19 -14.83
CA MET A 13 -1.26 4.07 -14.02
C MET A 13 -2.50 4.46 -13.20
N GLY A 14 -2.99 5.69 -13.32
CA GLY A 14 -4.25 6.14 -12.77
C GLY A 14 -5.45 5.54 -13.52
N GLN A 15 -6.66 5.78 -13.00
CA GLN A 15 -7.89 5.14 -13.51
C GLN A 15 -8.12 5.38 -15.02
N THR A 16 -7.94 6.62 -15.50
CA THR A 16 -8.08 6.94 -16.94
C THR A 16 -7.00 6.27 -17.79
N GLY A 17 -5.73 6.33 -17.37
CA GLY A 17 -4.63 5.76 -18.14
C GLY A 17 -4.72 4.24 -18.23
N GLN A 18 -5.04 3.56 -17.12
CA GLN A 18 -5.26 2.12 -17.14
C GLN A 18 -6.43 1.71 -18.03
N ALA A 19 -7.56 2.41 -17.97
CA ALA A 19 -8.71 2.09 -18.82
C ALA A 19 -8.36 2.21 -20.32
N ILE A 20 -7.62 3.26 -20.69
CA ILE A 20 -7.13 3.45 -22.06
C ILE A 20 -6.16 2.32 -22.46
N VAL A 21 -5.16 2.01 -21.63
CA VAL A 21 -4.16 0.97 -21.93
C VAL A 21 -4.83 -0.41 -22.04
N ARG A 22 -5.80 -0.72 -21.19
CA ARG A 22 -6.58 -1.97 -21.25
C ARG A 22 -7.34 -2.09 -22.56
N ASP A 23 -8.03 -1.04 -22.98
CA ASP A 23 -8.75 -1.02 -24.26
C ASP A 23 -7.80 -1.16 -25.46
N ILE A 24 -6.64 -0.48 -25.42
CA ILE A 24 -5.59 -0.63 -26.43
C ILE A 24 -5.11 -2.09 -26.52
N VAL A 25 -4.89 -2.76 -25.38
CA VAL A 25 -4.48 -4.17 -25.34
C VAL A 25 -5.63 -5.08 -25.81
N ALA A 26 -6.89 -4.71 -25.57
CA ALA A 26 -8.08 -5.43 -26.02
C ALA A 26 -8.40 -5.25 -27.51
N GLY A 27 -7.67 -4.38 -28.22
CA GLY A 27 -7.83 -4.18 -29.67
C GLY A 27 -8.58 -2.91 -30.07
N VAL A 28 -8.95 -2.05 -29.13
CA VAL A 28 -9.60 -0.77 -29.42
C VAL A 28 -8.58 0.22 -29.96
N ARG A 29 -8.87 0.78 -31.14
CA ARG A 29 -7.97 1.71 -31.86
C ARG A 29 -8.56 3.08 -32.13
N GLU A 30 -9.87 3.25 -31.93
CA GLU A 30 -10.53 4.54 -32.19
C GLU A 30 -10.15 5.56 -31.08
N PRO A 31 -9.40 6.63 -31.39
CA PRO A 31 -8.92 7.56 -30.36
C PRO A 31 -10.07 8.27 -29.61
N ARG A 32 -11.17 8.54 -30.31
CA ARG A 32 -12.38 9.12 -29.73
C ARG A 32 -13.05 8.18 -28.74
N GLN A 33 -13.01 6.87 -28.96
CA GLN A 33 -13.53 5.88 -28.03
C GLN A 33 -12.65 5.84 -26.77
N LEU A 34 -11.34 5.77 -26.94
CA LEU A 34 -10.37 5.75 -25.83
C LEU A 34 -10.45 7.01 -24.97
N ALA A 35 -10.64 8.19 -25.60
CA ALA A 35 -10.78 9.45 -24.89
C ALA A 35 -12.04 9.54 -24.00
N ARG A 36 -13.03 8.65 -24.18
CA ARG A 36 -14.24 8.58 -23.31
C ARG A 36 -13.91 8.14 -21.89
N HIS A 37 -12.79 7.45 -21.67
CA HIS A 37 -12.30 7.09 -20.33
C HIS A 37 -11.82 8.28 -19.50
N ARG A 38 -11.80 9.47 -20.09
CA ARG A 38 -11.41 10.71 -19.42
C ARG A 38 -12.29 10.97 -18.20
N GLN A 39 -11.66 11.02 -17.03
CA GLN A 39 -12.32 11.46 -15.81
C GLN A 39 -12.27 12.98 -15.63
N ARG A 40 -13.20 13.52 -14.84
CA ARG A 40 -13.31 14.95 -14.54
C ARG A 40 -12.02 15.58 -13.97
N ARG A 41 -11.17 14.79 -13.31
CA ARG A 41 -9.91 15.24 -12.70
C ARG A 41 -8.77 15.39 -13.71
N VAL A 42 -8.91 14.86 -14.92
CA VAL A 42 -7.93 15.00 -15.99
C VAL A 42 -8.03 16.40 -16.59
N LYS A 43 -6.91 17.13 -16.59
CA LYS A 43 -6.83 18.51 -17.10
C LYS A 43 -7.01 18.57 -18.61
N ALA A 44 -6.32 17.68 -19.33
CA ALA A 44 -6.46 17.56 -20.78
C ALA A 44 -7.91 17.24 -21.16
N SER A 45 -8.41 17.89 -22.20
CA SER A 45 -9.70 17.67 -22.82
C SER A 45 -9.76 16.32 -23.54
N ALA A 46 -10.98 15.85 -23.84
CA ALA A 46 -11.14 14.62 -24.61
C ALA A 46 -10.52 14.72 -26.02
N ALA A 47 -10.51 15.92 -26.61
CA ALA A 47 -9.88 16.16 -27.91
C ALA A 47 -8.35 16.04 -27.83
N GLU A 48 -7.72 16.66 -26.82
CA GLU A 48 -6.27 16.54 -26.60
C GLU A 48 -5.86 15.09 -26.34
N ILE A 49 -6.64 14.35 -25.54
CA ILE A 49 -6.38 12.93 -25.30
C ILE A 49 -6.54 12.12 -26.59
N ALA A 50 -7.57 12.37 -27.40
CA ALA A 50 -7.74 11.68 -28.68
C ALA A 50 -6.56 11.95 -29.62
N ASN A 51 -6.10 13.19 -29.73
CA ASN A 51 -4.94 13.54 -30.56
C ASN A 51 -3.66 12.83 -30.08
N ALA A 52 -3.44 12.76 -28.76
CA ALA A 52 -2.28 12.05 -28.18
C ALA A 52 -2.33 10.52 -28.39
N LEU A 53 -3.49 9.98 -28.77
CA LEU A 53 -3.71 8.56 -29.06
C LEU A 53 -3.73 8.27 -30.57
N GLU A 54 -3.49 9.25 -31.42
CA GLU A 54 -3.24 9.03 -32.84
C GLU A 54 -1.85 8.41 -33.01
N GLY A 55 -1.81 7.15 -33.46
CA GLY A 55 -0.56 6.45 -33.64
C GLY A 55 -0.70 5.16 -34.42
N ASP A 56 0.44 4.60 -34.78
CA ASP A 56 0.55 3.33 -35.48
C ASP A 56 0.50 2.14 -34.51
N TRP A 57 -0.37 1.17 -34.79
CA TRP A 57 -0.78 0.07 -33.91
C TRP A 57 -0.18 -1.28 -34.31
N ARG A 58 1.09 -1.29 -34.75
CA ARG A 58 1.79 -2.52 -35.12
C ARG A 58 1.86 -3.50 -33.95
N GLU A 59 1.62 -4.78 -34.22
CA GLU A 59 1.47 -5.82 -33.20
C GLU A 59 2.73 -6.00 -32.34
N GLU A 60 3.92 -5.84 -32.93
CA GLU A 60 5.20 -5.92 -32.24
C GLU A 60 5.35 -4.87 -31.12
N HIS A 61 4.71 -3.71 -31.27
CA HIS A 61 4.72 -2.67 -30.25
C HIS A 61 3.66 -2.89 -29.17
N LEU A 62 2.64 -3.69 -29.45
CA LEU A 62 1.57 -4.03 -28.51
C LEU A 62 1.91 -5.25 -27.65
N PHE A 63 2.84 -6.08 -28.10
CA PHE A 63 3.31 -7.26 -27.38
C PHE A 63 3.81 -6.92 -25.97
N VAL A 64 4.70 -5.94 -25.83
CA VAL A 64 5.30 -5.58 -24.53
C VAL A 64 4.28 -4.96 -23.56
N PRO A 65 3.45 -3.96 -23.96
CA PRO A 65 2.38 -3.43 -23.10
C PRO A 65 1.40 -4.50 -22.60
N LYS A 66 1.06 -5.49 -23.44
CA LYS A 66 0.20 -6.61 -23.04
C LYS A 66 0.83 -7.44 -21.91
N GLN A 67 2.11 -7.78 -22.01
CA GLN A 67 2.83 -8.51 -20.96
C GLN A 67 2.95 -7.67 -19.67
N ALA A 68 3.31 -6.39 -19.81
CA ALA A 68 3.45 -5.49 -18.67
C ALA A 68 2.13 -5.30 -17.92
N LEU A 69 1.01 -5.15 -18.64
CA LEU A 69 -0.32 -5.04 -18.04
C LEU A 69 -0.72 -6.34 -17.31
N ALA A 70 -0.44 -7.50 -17.88
CA ALA A 70 -0.70 -8.78 -17.22
C ALA A 70 0.10 -8.94 -15.92
N MET A 71 1.39 -8.57 -15.91
CA MET A 71 2.21 -8.58 -14.70
C MET A 71 1.72 -7.58 -13.65
N TYR A 72 1.30 -6.38 -14.09
CA TYR A 72 0.71 -5.38 -13.21
C TYR A 72 -0.54 -5.93 -12.50
N ASP A 73 -1.44 -6.56 -13.25
CA ASP A 73 -2.67 -7.15 -12.70
C ASP A 73 -2.39 -8.32 -11.74
N ASP A 74 -1.39 -9.14 -12.04
CA ASP A 74 -0.95 -10.23 -11.17
C ASP A 74 -0.40 -9.71 -9.84
N ILE A 75 0.48 -8.71 -9.88
CA ILE A 75 1.03 -8.07 -8.68
C ILE A 75 -0.08 -7.38 -7.87
N ALA A 76 -0.99 -6.67 -8.54
CA ALA A 76 -2.12 -6.01 -7.88
C ALA A 76 -3.04 -7.01 -7.16
N ARG A 77 -3.28 -8.18 -7.77
CA ARG A 77 -4.01 -9.29 -7.15
C ARG A 77 -3.28 -9.85 -5.93
N HIS A 78 -1.98 -10.12 -6.02
CA HIS A 78 -1.19 -10.60 -4.89
C HIS A 78 -1.15 -9.59 -3.73
N LEU A 79 -1.09 -8.29 -4.03
CA LEU A 79 -1.19 -7.23 -3.02
C LEU A 79 -2.56 -7.27 -2.31
N ALA A 80 -3.66 -7.36 -3.07
CA ALA A 80 -5.00 -7.44 -2.49
C ALA A 80 -5.20 -8.69 -1.62
N GLU A 81 -4.60 -9.83 -2.00
CA GLU A 81 -4.61 -11.04 -1.18
C GLU A 81 -3.80 -10.85 0.12
N CYS A 82 -2.66 -10.19 0.06
CA CYS A 82 -1.87 -9.84 1.24
C CYS A 82 -2.65 -8.91 2.19
N ASP A 83 -3.28 -7.87 1.65
CA ASP A 83 -4.08 -6.92 2.43
C ASP A 83 -5.26 -7.62 3.11
N ALA A 84 -5.98 -8.49 2.39
CA ALA A 84 -7.09 -9.25 2.96
C ALA A 84 -6.63 -10.19 4.09
N ARG A 85 -5.47 -10.84 3.95
CA ARG A 85 -4.89 -11.66 5.03
C ARG A 85 -4.47 -10.81 6.22
N LEU A 86 -3.88 -9.64 5.96
CA LEU A 86 -3.47 -8.72 7.01
C LEU A 86 -4.66 -8.24 7.82
N ASP A 87 -5.74 -7.85 7.14
CA ASP A 87 -6.99 -7.42 7.79
C ASP A 87 -7.57 -8.53 8.67
N ALA A 88 -7.65 -9.77 8.16
CA ALA A 88 -8.15 -10.91 8.91
C ALA A 88 -7.29 -11.20 10.16
N LEU A 89 -5.96 -11.09 10.05
CA LEU A 89 -5.05 -11.26 11.18
C LEU A 89 -5.24 -10.14 12.23
N LEU A 90 -5.38 -8.88 11.79
CA LEU A 90 -5.62 -7.75 12.69
C LEU A 90 -6.97 -7.89 13.42
N ASP A 91 -8.02 -8.32 12.72
CA ASP A 91 -9.34 -8.55 13.33
C ASP A 91 -9.31 -9.68 14.36
N ALA A 92 -8.65 -10.79 14.05
CA ALA A 92 -8.49 -11.91 14.99
C ALA A 92 -7.67 -11.55 16.24
N ARG A 93 -6.83 -10.51 16.16
CA ARG A 93 -6.00 -10.01 17.27
C ARG A 93 -6.69 -8.92 18.10
N SER A 94 -7.90 -8.49 17.75
CA SER A 94 -8.65 -7.50 18.53
C SER A 94 -8.91 -8.01 19.96
N GLN A 95 -8.42 -7.30 20.97
CA GLN A 95 -8.56 -7.68 22.38
C GLN A 95 -9.58 -6.82 23.12
N ALA A 96 -9.78 -5.57 22.68
CA ALA A 96 -10.67 -4.61 23.32
C ALA A 96 -11.37 -3.73 22.28
N LYS A 97 -12.38 -2.97 22.73
CA LYS A 97 -13.02 -1.92 21.94
C LYS A 97 -12.58 -0.56 22.47
N VAL A 98 -11.63 0.07 21.79
CA VAL A 98 -11.07 1.38 22.18
C VAL A 98 -11.77 2.49 21.41
N ASP A 99 -12.21 3.55 22.10
CA ASP A 99 -12.71 4.75 21.43
C ASP A 99 -11.54 5.66 21.01
N ILE A 100 -11.40 5.88 19.70
CA ILE A 100 -10.37 6.76 19.12
C ILE A 100 -10.98 8.03 18.48
N GLY A 101 -12.26 8.31 18.74
CA GLY A 101 -12.95 9.50 18.28
C GLY A 101 -13.71 9.33 16.97
N LYS A 102 -14.00 10.46 16.31
CA LYS A 102 -14.94 10.52 15.17
C LYS A 102 -14.37 9.90 13.90
N LEU A 103 -15.17 9.05 13.27
CA LEU A 103 -14.87 8.46 11.97
C LEU A 103 -14.84 9.53 10.87
N PRO A 104 -13.76 9.62 10.07
CA PRO A 104 -13.67 10.54 8.95
C PRO A 104 -14.67 10.22 7.82
N ARG A 105 -14.83 11.17 6.89
CA ARG A 105 -15.73 11.03 5.72
C ARG A 105 -15.39 9.77 4.91
N ALA A 106 -16.42 9.07 4.48
CA ALA A 106 -16.32 7.90 3.59
C ALA A 106 -15.47 8.22 2.35
N GLY A 107 -14.59 7.28 1.98
CA GLY A 107 -13.72 7.37 0.79
C GLY A 107 -12.52 8.33 0.92
N SER A 108 -12.28 8.92 2.10
CA SER A 108 -11.09 9.74 2.33
C SER A 108 -9.89 8.88 2.74
N LYS A 109 -8.67 9.32 2.37
CA LYS A 109 -7.42 8.69 2.85
C LYS A 109 -7.36 8.64 4.39
N ALA A 110 -7.85 9.71 5.03
CA ALA A 110 -7.95 9.79 6.48
C ALA A 110 -8.82 8.69 7.09
N ARG A 111 -9.86 8.23 6.38
CA ARG A 111 -10.70 7.13 6.86
C ARG A 111 -9.99 5.78 6.83
N ALA A 112 -9.29 5.46 5.73
CA ALA A 112 -8.50 4.23 5.65
C ALA A 112 -7.44 4.16 6.76
N GLU A 113 -6.74 5.28 7.00
CA GLU A 113 -5.78 5.38 8.10
C GLU A 113 -6.45 5.25 9.47
N HIS A 114 -7.63 5.85 9.67
CA HIS A 114 -8.41 5.72 10.90
C HIS A 114 -8.88 4.29 11.16
N GLU A 115 -9.28 3.54 10.12
CA GLU A 115 -9.70 2.14 10.23
C GLU A 115 -8.55 1.24 10.68
N ILE A 116 -7.34 1.45 10.16
CA ILE A 116 -6.14 0.73 10.63
C ILE A 116 -5.80 1.15 12.06
N ARG A 117 -5.82 2.46 12.38
CA ARG A 117 -5.60 2.96 13.74
C ARG A 117 -6.57 2.33 14.74
N GLN A 118 -7.84 2.19 14.38
CA GLN A 118 -8.87 1.55 15.21
C GLN A 118 -8.54 0.09 15.50
N ARG A 119 -8.15 -0.68 14.47
CA ARG A 119 -7.73 -2.08 14.62
C ARG A 119 -6.52 -2.22 15.54
N LEU A 120 -5.50 -1.38 15.37
CA LEU A 120 -4.30 -1.38 16.21
C LEU A 120 -4.61 -0.99 17.66
N ALA A 121 -5.47 0.02 17.88
CA ALA A 121 -5.88 0.41 19.22
C ALA A 121 -6.67 -0.72 19.92
N ASN A 122 -7.55 -1.41 19.19
CA ASN A 122 -8.27 -2.56 19.68
C ASN A 122 -7.35 -3.75 20.01
N TRP A 123 -6.28 -3.95 19.25
CA TRP A 123 -5.28 -4.97 19.54
C TRP A 123 -4.43 -4.60 20.76
N ALA A 124 -3.97 -3.35 20.87
CA ALA A 124 -3.16 -2.87 21.99
C ALA A 124 -3.95 -2.63 23.29
N GLY A 125 -5.27 -2.51 23.20
CA GLY A 125 -6.13 -2.06 24.31
C GLY A 125 -6.07 -0.55 24.58
N VAL A 126 -5.15 0.17 23.93
CA VAL A 126 -4.96 1.63 24.02
C VAL A 126 -4.51 2.20 22.68
N ASP A 127 -4.81 3.48 22.44
CA ASP A 127 -4.35 4.16 21.23
C ASP A 127 -2.92 4.71 21.38
N LEU A 128 -1.95 3.91 20.93
CA LEU A 128 -0.53 4.27 20.94
C LEU A 128 -0.18 5.45 20.01
N THR A 129 -1.03 5.75 19.02
CA THR A 129 -0.77 6.88 18.10
C THR A 129 -0.94 8.25 18.77
N ARG A 130 -1.48 8.28 19.99
CA ARG A 130 -1.52 9.50 20.82
C ARG A 130 -0.14 9.94 21.31
N ILE A 131 0.85 9.05 21.28
CA ILE A 131 2.23 9.38 21.60
C ILE A 131 2.82 10.13 20.41
N ASN A 132 3.24 11.37 20.65
CA ASN A 132 3.85 12.21 19.61
C ASN A 132 5.04 11.48 18.97
N GLY A 133 5.03 11.40 17.63
CA GLY A 133 6.04 10.69 16.84
C GLY A 133 5.68 9.23 16.51
N LEU A 134 4.63 8.65 17.09
CA LEU A 134 4.14 7.31 16.72
C LEU A 134 3.00 7.39 15.71
N GLY A 135 3.34 7.27 14.42
CA GLY A 135 2.34 7.09 13.36
C GLY A 135 1.80 5.67 13.29
N VAL A 136 0.68 5.46 12.57
CA VAL A 136 0.02 4.15 12.40
C VAL A 136 0.99 3.05 11.96
N THR A 137 1.85 3.32 10.98
CA THR A 137 2.84 2.35 10.49
C THR A 137 3.87 1.97 11.55
N VAL A 138 4.28 2.93 12.40
CA VAL A 138 5.24 2.66 13.48
C VAL A 138 4.60 1.80 14.56
N VAL A 139 3.37 2.15 14.97
CA VAL A 139 2.60 1.38 15.93
C VAL A 139 2.34 -0.05 15.43
N MET A 140 1.98 -0.20 14.16
CA MET A 140 1.78 -1.52 13.55
C MET A 140 3.05 -2.36 13.63
N LYS A 141 4.21 -1.81 13.26
CA LYS A 141 5.50 -2.51 13.38
C LYS A 141 5.80 -2.90 14.82
N LEU A 142 5.60 -1.97 15.77
CA LEU A 142 5.83 -2.22 17.19
C LEU A 142 4.99 -3.40 17.70
N LEU A 143 3.69 -3.39 17.41
CA LEU A 143 2.77 -4.44 17.84
C LEU A 143 3.03 -5.77 17.13
N SER A 144 3.42 -5.76 15.85
CA SER A 144 3.76 -6.98 15.12
C SER A 144 5.04 -7.65 15.62
N GLU A 145 6.05 -6.88 16.02
CA GLU A 145 7.33 -7.42 16.48
C GLU A 145 7.28 -7.82 17.97
N ILE A 146 6.64 -7.01 18.81
CA ILE A 146 6.71 -7.15 20.28
C ILE A 146 5.41 -7.77 20.82
N GLY A 147 4.28 -7.50 20.17
CA GLY A 147 2.96 -7.74 20.72
C GLY A 147 2.50 -6.62 21.66
N PRO A 148 1.22 -6.63 22.06
CA PRO A 148 0.67 -5.66 23.01
C PRO A 148 1.13 -5.95 24.46
N ASP A 149 1.62 -7.17 24.73
CA ASP A 149 2.11 -7.58 26.03
C ASP A 149 3.64 -7.72 26.06
N VAL A 150 4.26 -6.95 26.94
CA VAL A 150 5.70 -6.92 27.19
C VAL A 150 6.10 -7.65 28.49
N SER A 151 5.17 -8.34 29.14
CA SER A 151 5.40 -9.09 30.39
C SER A 151 6.49 -10.17 30.28
N ARG A 152 6.81 -10.61 29.05
CA ARG A 152 7.93 -11.52 28.77
C ARG A 152 9.29 -10.98 29.23
N PHE A 153 9.42 -9.66 29.37
CA PHE A 153 10.64 -9.02 29.87
C PHE A 153 10.53 -8.81 31.37
N ALA A 154 11.50 -9.31 32.13
CA ALA A 154 11.52 -9.20 33.59
C ALA A 154 11.48 -7.75 34.11
N SER A 155 12.01 -6.79 33.33
CA SER A 155 11.87 -5.37 33.63
C SER A 155 12.06 -4.51 32.38
N VAL A 156 11.68 -3.23 32.49
CA VAL A 156 11.90 -2.21 31.44
C VAL A 156 13.38 -2.13 31.03
N LYS A 157 14.32 -2.35 31.96
CA LYS A 157 15.76 -2.36 31.64
C LYS A 157 16.13 -3.50 30.69
N HIS A 158 15.56 -4.69 30.89
CA HIS A 158 15.79 -5.83 30.00
C HIS A 158 15.20 -5.56 28.62
N PHE A 159 14.02 -4.93 28.56
CA PHE A 159 13.41 -4.52 27.32
C PHE A 159 14.26 -3.48 26.55
N CYS A 160 14.72 -2.42 27.22
CA CYS A 160 15.59 -1.40 26.60
C CYS A 160 16.95 -1.97 26.17
N SER A 161 17.49 -2.93 26.92
CA SER A 161 18.71 -3.66 26.54
C SER A 161 18.48 -4.52 25.30
N TRP A 162 17.34 -5.21 25.20
CA TRP A 162 16.96 -5.99 24.02
C TRP A 162 16.77 -5.11 22.78
N LEU A 163 16.20 -3.91 22.96
CA LEU A 163 16.07 -2.90 21.90
C LEU A 163 17.41 -2.23 21.50
N GLY A 164 18.50 -2.48 22.23
CA GLY A 164 19.80 -1.85 21.97
C GLY A 164 19.87 -0.35 22.32
N LEU A 165 18.96 0.15 23.17
CA LEU A 165 18.86 1.58 23.53
C LEU A 165 19.75 1.98 24.72
N CYS A 166 20.35 1.02 25.43
CA CYS A 166 21.22 1.30 26.56
C CYS A 166 22.68 1.48 26.11
N PRO A 167 23.31 2.65 26.34
CA PRO A 167 24.73 2.85 26.04
C PRO A 167 25.58 1.99 27.00
N GLY A 168 26.28 0.98 26.48
CA GLY A 168 27.11 0.10 27.30
C GLY A 168 27.38 -1.31 26.77
N GLN A 169 26.81 -1.71 25.63
CA GLN A 169 27.27 -2.90 24.91
C GLN A 169 27.87 -2.48 23.57
N ALA A 170 29.15 -2.09 23.61
CA ALA A 170 29.93 -1.94 22.40
C ALA A 170 29.96 -3.29 21.67
N MET A 171 29.40 -3.30 20.45
CA MET A 171 29.98 -3.93 19.27
C MET A 171 30.80 -5.20 19.54
N SER A 172 30.15 -6.35 19.55
CA SER A 172 30.75 -7.59 19.08
C SER A 172 29.84 -8.21 18.02
N GLU A 173 30.46 -8.57 16.90
CA GLU A 173 29.84 -9.01 15.66
C GLU A 173 28.81 -10.14 15.85
N PHE A 174 27.52 -9.82 15.85
CA PHE A 174 26.50 -10.86 15.60
C PHE A 174 25.18 -10.30 15.03
N LEU A 175 25.31 -9.37 14.07
CA LEU A 175 24.23 -9.09 13.12
C LEU A 175 24.16 -10.13 11.98
N SER A 176 24.83 -11.30 12.05
CA SER A 176 24.89 -12.23 10.91
C SER A 176 24.39 -13.68 11.06
N ALA A 177 24.09 -14.27 12.24
CA ALA A 177 23.77 -15.73 12.24
C ALA A 177 22.72 -16.31 13.22
N ARG A 178 21.78 -15.54 13.80
CA ARG A 178 20.56 -16.13 14.42
C ARG A 178 19.25 -15.45 13.98
N ARG A 179 19.21 -14.99 12.73
CA ARG A 179 17.95 -14.57 12.07
C ARG A 179 17.12 -15.76 11.54
N SER A 180 17.55 -17.00 11.77
CA SER A 180 16.98 -18.20 11.15
C SER A 180 16.02 -19.02 12.02
N ASP A 181 15.88 -18.78 13.33
CA ASP A 181 15.06 -19.66 14.18
C ASP A 181 14.26 -18.89 15.25
N MET A 182 13.25 -18.12 14.83
CA MET A 182 12.11 -17.88 15.73
C MET A 182 10.82 -18.13 14.97
N ARG A 183 10.35 -19.36 15.16
CA ARG A 183 9.20 -19.99 14.55
C ARG A 183 7.94 -19.17 14.82
N LEU A 184 7.18 -18.97 13.75
CA LEU A 184 5.73 -18.84 13.78
C LEU A 184 5.17 -19.95 14.68
N PHE A 185 4.54 -19.58 15.79
CA PHE A 185 3.28 -20.10 16.32
C PHE A 185 2.74 -19.11 17.35
#